data_AF-A0A957EY92-F1
#
_entry.id   AF-A0A957EY92-F1
#
_cell.length_a   1.000
_cell.length_b   1.000
_cell.length_c   1.000
_cell.angle_alpha   90.00
_cell.angle_beta   90.00
_cell.angle_gamma   90.00
#
_symmetry.space_group_name_H-M   'P 1'
#
loop_
_entity.id
_entity.type
_entity.pdbx_description
1 polymer ?
#
loop_
_entity_poly.entity_id
_entity_poly.type
_entity_poly.pdbx_seq_one_letter_code
_entity_poly.pdbx_strand_id
1 'polypeptide(L)'
;MTNWDEIRAYFPALARNVYLNTAGGAPLSVRTAVSAKQYYDEGSQYGEARWNDWLARVEETRTLVANFINAPTADIAFLPNVTLGLNIAAQL
;
A
#
# COMPACT_ATOMS: atom_id res chain seq x y z
N MET A 1 -25.38 3.75 -3.86
CA MET A 1 -24.61 4.87 -4.43
C MET A 1 -23.40 5.11 -3.53
N THR A 2 -22.22 5.35 -4.08
CA THR A 2 -21.00 5.53 -3.27
C THR A 2 -21.05 6.83 -2.48
N ASN A 3 -20.75 6.78 -1.17
CA ASN A 3 -20.66 7.96 -0.32
C ASN A 3 -19.27 8.61 -0.44
N TRP A 4 -19.17 9.66 -1.24
CA TRP A 4 -17.88 10.33 -1.50
C TRP A 4 -17.37 11.17 -0.34
N ASP A 5 -18.26 11.71 0.50
CA ASP A 5 -17.86 12.48 1.68
C ASP A 5 -17.17 11.58 2.71
N GLU A 6 -17.69 10.36 2.88
CA GLU A 6 -17.04 9.34 3.71
C GLU A 6 -15.65 8.96 3.16
N ILE A 7 -15.53 8.73 1.85
CA ILE A 7 -14.24 8.41 1.24
C ILE A 7 -13.25 9.57 1.42
N ARG A 8 -13.69 10.80 1.20
CA ARG A 8 -12.87 12.01 1.36
C ARG A 8 -12.37 12.17 2.78
N ALA A 9 -13.15 11.79 3.79
CA ALA A 9 -12.76 11.86 5.19
C ALA A 9 -11.54 10.99 5.54
N TYR A 10 -11.22 9.95 4.75
CA TYR A 10 -9.98 9.19 4.94
C TYR A 10 -8.70 9.94 4.56
N PHE A 11 -8.79 11.14 3.97
CA PHE A 11 -7.65 11.92 3.49
C PHE A 11 -7.62 13.32 4.14
N PRO A 12 -7.10 13.46 5.38
CA PRO A 12 -7.13 14.73 6.12
C PRO A 12 -6.48 15.92 5.42
N ALA A 13 -5.52 15.69 4.53
CA ALA A 13 -4.89 16.75 3.74
C ALA A 13 -5.90 17.50 2.86
N LEU A 14 -6.97 16.84 2.43
CA LEU A 14 -8.03 17.40 1.60
C LEU A 14 -8.97 18.36 2.36
N ALA A 15 -8.96 18.34 3.69
CA ALA A 15 -9.67 19.34 4.51
C ALA A 15 -8.89 20.66 4.64
N ARG A 16 -7.60 20.66 4.32
CA ARG A 16 -6.69 21.81 4.48
C ARG A 16 -6.28 22.44 3.14
N ASN A 17 -6.32 21.66 2.06
CA ASN A 17 -5.83 22.07 0.76
C ASN A 17 -6.78 21.65 -0.36
N VAL A 18 -6.86 22.48 -1.40
CA VAL A 18 -7.38 22.07 -2.70
C VAL A 18 -6.25 21.34 -3.43
N TYR A 19 -6.29 20.00 -3.41
CA TYR A 19 -5.19 19.17 -3.90
C TYR A 19 -5.36 18.83 -5.39
N LEU A 20 -4.58 19.48 -6.26
CA LEU A 20 -4.65 19.32 -7.72
C LEU A 20 -3.39 18.68 -8.34
N ASN A 21 -2.53 18.06 -7.54
CA ASN A 21 -1.27 17.42 -7.99
C ASN A 21 -1.21 15.91 -7.70
N THR A 22 -2.35 15.21 -7.77
CA THR A 22 -2.42 13.77 -7.44
C THR A 22 -1.51 12.90 -8.31
N ALA A 23 -1.22 13.32 -9.55
CA ALA A 23 -0.30 12.63 -10.45
C ALA A 23 1.17 12.67 -9.98
N GLY A 24 1.59 13.74 -9.29
CA GLY A 24 2.92 13.84 -8.69
C GLY A 24 3.04 13.11 -7.35
N GLY A 25 1.93 12.98 -6.63
CA GLY A 25 1.81 12.20 -5.40
C GLY A 25 0.44 12.42 -4.79
N ALA A 26 -0.26 11.35 -4.39
CA ALA A 26 -1.57 11.48 -3.76
C ALA A 26 -1.45 11.70 -2.25
N PRO A 27 -2.41 12.38 -1.60
CA PRO A 27 -2.55 12.34 -0.15
C PRO A 27 -2.69 10.90 0.34
N LEU A 28 -2.01 10.58 1.45
CA LEU A 28 -2.07 9.25 2.04
C LEU A 28 -3.39 9.06 2.80
N SER A 29 -4.04 7.90 2.61
CA SER A 29 -5.20 7.51 3.42
C SER A 29 -4.77 7.22 4.86
N VAL A 30 -5.57 7.64 5.84
CA VAL A 30 -5.35 7.30 7.25
C VAL A 30 -5.30 5.80 7.49
N ARG A 31 -6.04 5.00 6.72
CA ARG A 31 -6.01 3.54 6.84
C ARG A 31 -4.62 2.99 6.53
N THR A 32 -4.03 3.45 5.43
CA THR A 32 -2.67 3.07 5.02
C THR A 32 -1.62 3.57 6.01
N ALA A 33 -1.76 4.80 6.50
CA ALA A 33 -0.85 5.37 7.49
C ALA A 33 -0.84 4.57 8.80
N VAL A 34 -2.01 4.14 9.28
CA VAL A 34 -2.15 3.30 10.48
C VAL A 34 -1.47 1.94 10.29
N SER A 35 -1.71 1.26 9.16
CA SER A 35 -1.07 -0.04 8.88
C SER A 35 0.45 0.07 8.75
N ALA A 36 0.97 1.13 8.12
CA ALA A 36 2.41 1.38 8.04
C ALA A 36 3.02 1.64 9.42
N LYS A 37 2.35 2.46 10.24
CA LYS A 37 2.77 2.72 11.63
C LYS A 37 2.81 1.42 12.44
N GLN A 38 1.82 0.55 12.29
CA GLN A 38 1.79 -0.74 12.99
C GLN A 38 3.05 -1.58 12.71
N TYR A 39 3.50 -1.65 11.45
CA TYR A 39 4.72 -2.39 11.11
C TYR A 39 5.95 -1.86 11.86
N TYR A 40 6.13 -0.53 11.89
CA TYR A 40 7.25 0.08 12.62
C TYR A 40 7.14 -0.08 14.14
N ASP A 41 5.92 0.07 14.69
CA ASP A 41 5.67 -0.14 16.11
C ASP A 41 6.02 -1.58 16.51
N GLU A 42 5.57 -2.56 15.72
CA GLU A 42 5.88 -3.98 15.93
C GLU A 42 7.39 -4.25 15.90
N GLY A 43 8.10 -3.70 14.90
CA GLY A 43 9.56 -3.83 14.82
C GLY A 43 10.28 -3.20 16.00
N SER A 44 9.82 -2.04 16.48
CA SER A 44 10.42 -1.34 17.62
C SER A 44 10.18 -2.04 18.96
N GLN A 45 9.01 -2.68 19.14
CA GLN A 45 8.61 -3.29 20.41
C GLN A 45 9.02 -4.75 20.53
N TYR A 46 9.01 -5.49 19.42
CA TYR A 46 9.17 -6.94 19.43
C TYR A 46 10.36 -7.43 18.59
N GLY A 47 11.04 -6.54 17.87
CA GLY A 47 12.10 -6.94 16.95
C GLY A 47 11.60 -7.94 15.91
N GLU A 48 12.39 -8.96 15.62
CA GLU A 48 12.07 -9.98 14.61
C GLU A 48 11.02 -11.01 15.06
N ALA A 49 10.54 -10.96 16.32
CA ALA A 49 9.56 -11.93 16.82
C ALA A 49 8.25 -11.95 16.01
N ARG A 50 7.95 -10.87 15.27
CA ARG A 50 6.76 -10.73 14.43
C ARG A 50 6.98 -11.09 12.96
N TRP A 51 8.15 -11.62 12.61
CA TRP A 51 8.54 -11.95 11.23
C TRP A 51 7.50 -12.78 10.47
N ASN A 52 6.99 -13.86 11.08
CA ASN A 52 6.01 -14.74 10.43
C ASN A 52 4.68 -14.02 10.17
N ASP A 53 4.25 -13.13 11.08
CA ASP A 53 3.05 -12.31 10.87
C ASP A 53 3.25 -11.32 9.73
N TRP A 54 4.46 -10.80 9.57
CA TRP A 54 4.79 -9.88 8.48
C TRP A 54 4.75 -10.59 7.13
N LEU A 55 5.32 -11.80 7.05
CA LEU A 55 5.22 -12.65 5.86
C LEU A 55 3.76 -12.99 5.53
N ALA A 56 2.95 -13.34 6.52
CA ALA A 56 1.53 -13.62 6.31
C ALA A 56 0.79 -12.40 5.73
N ARG A 57 1.01 -11.19 6.28
CA ARG A 57 0.41 -9.95 5.75
C ARG A 57 0.85 -9.64 4.32
N VAL A 58 2.10 -9.95 3.95
CA VAL A 58 2.58 -9.80 2.57
C VAL A 58 1.80 -10.72 1.63
N GLU A 59 1.58 -11.98 1.99
CA GLU A 59 0.85 -12.94 1.15
C GLU A 59 -0.66 -12.64 1.05
N GLU A 60 -1.26 -12.16 2.14
CA GLU A 60 -2.63 -11.62 2.12
C GLU A 60 -2.74 -10.43 1.15
N THR A 61 -1.81 -9.49 1.23
CA THR A 61 -1.76 -8.32 0.34
C THR A 61 -1.55 -8.75 -1.11
N ARG A 62 -0.70 -9.75 -1.36
CA ARG A 62 -0.46 -10.31 -2.70
C ARG A 62 -1.75 -10.84 -3.32
N THR A 63 -2.53 -11.58 -2.54
CA THR A 63 -3.84 -12.12 -2.97
C THR A 63 -4.85 -11.01 -3.27
N LEU A 64 -4.90 -9.96 -2.44
CA LEU A 64 -5.78 -8.82 -2.67
C LEU A 64 -5.43 -8.07 -3.96
N VAL A 65 -4.14 -7.86 -4.23
CA VAL A 65 -3.67 -7.22 -5.47
C VAL A 65 -3.97 -8.08 -6.68
N ALA A 66 -3.69 -9.38 -6.61
CA ALA A 66 -3.98 -10.35 -7.66
C ALA A 66 -5.47 -10.30 -8.07
N ASN A 67 -6.37 -10.35 -7.08
CA ASN A 67 -7.80 -10.24 -7.31
C ASN A 67 -8.21 -8.89 -7.91
N PHE A 68 -7.59 -7.79 -7.45
CA PHE A 68 -7.91 -6.44 -7.94
C PHE A 68 -7.59 -6.25 -9.43
N ILE A 69 -6.50 -6.84 -9.91
CA ILE A 69 -6.09 -6.76 -11.33
C ILE A 69 -6.45 -8.01 -12.14
N ASN A 70 -7.19 -8.96 -11.55
CA ASN A 70 -7.59 -10.22 -12.17
C ASN A 70 -6.40 -11.03 -12.73
N ALA A 71 -5.38 -11.27 -11.89
CA ALA A 71 -4.19 -12.05 -12.20
C ALA A 71 -4.00 -13.22 -11.20
N PRO A 72 -3.23 -14.27 -11.54
CA PRO A 72 -2.84 -15.30 -10.58
C PRO A 72 -1.96 -14.72 -9.45
N THR A 73 -2.19 -15.14 -8.21
CA THR A 73 -1.38 -14.69 -7.06
C THR A 73 0.12 -14.97 -7.24
N ALA A 74 0.47 -16.09 -7.89
CA ALA A 74 1.85 -16.47 -8.17
C ALA A 74 2.58 -15.52 -9.14
N ASP A 75 1.84 -14.74 -9.92
CA ASP A 75 2.42 -13.81 -10.92
C ASP A 75 2.64 -12.40 -10.34
N ILE A 76 2.31 -12.18 -9.07
CA ILE A 76 2.46 -10.88 -8.41
C ILE A 76 3.79 -10.81 -7.67
N ALA A 77 4.64 -9.83 -8.02
CA ALA A 77 5.83 -9.47 -7.27
C ALA A 77 5.74 -8.04 -6.74
N PHE A 78 6.17 -7.81 -5.49
CA PHE A 78 6.26 -6.48 -4.89
C PHE A 78 7.63 -5.87 -5.13
N LEU A 79 7.66 -4.66 -5.69
CA LEU A 79 8.88 -3.93 -5.99
C LEU A 79 8.82 -2.52 -5.39
N PRO A 80 9.96 -1.92 -5.01
CA PRO A 80 10.02 -0.58 -4.45
C PRO A 80 9.34 0.52 -5.27
N ASN A 81 9.36 0.43 -6.61
CA ASN A 81 8.74 1.40 -7.50
C ASN A 81 8.63 0.86 -8.95
N VAL A 82 7.86 1.58 -9.78
CA VAL A 82 7.62 1.25 -11.19
C VAL A 82 8.92 1.26 -12.01
N THR A 83 9.81 2.24 -11.78
CA THR A 83 11.08 2.36 -12.51
C THR A 83 11.94 1.12 -12.37
N LEU A 84 12.06 0.57 -11.16
CA LEU A 84 12.80 -0.67 -10.94
C LEU A 84 12.12 -1.87 -11.63
N GLY A 85 10.79 -1.95 -11.58
CA GLY A 85 10.04 -2.99 -12.29
C GLY A 85 10.26 -2.98 -13.80
N LEU A 86 10.27 -1.80 -14.42
CA LEU A 86 10.56 -1.66 -15.85
C LEU A 86 12.00 -2.05 -16.18
N ASN A 87 12.97 -1.71 -15.33
CA ASN A 87 14.36 -2.12 -15.54
C ASN A 87 14.55 -3.64 -15.44
N ILE A 88 13.87 -4.30 -14.50
CA ILE A 88 13.89 -5.77 -14.40
C ILE A 88 13.27 -6.38 -15.66
N ALA A 89 12.09 -5.90 -16.08
CA ALA A 89 11.40 -6.41 -17.27
C ALA A 89 12.22 -6.24 -18.56
N ALA A 90 13.01 -5.18 -18.67
CA ALA A 90 13.88 -4.93 -19.82
C ALA A 90 15.11 -5.85 -19.88
N GLN A 91 15.44 -6.55 -18.79
CA GLN A 91 16.59 -7.46 -18.69
C GLN A 91 16.19 -8.94 -18.78
N LEU A 92 14.88 -9.25 -18.76
CA LEU A 92 14.33 -10.58 -18.98
C LEU A 92 14.22 -10.87 -20.48
#